data_AF-A0A1D6HLV8-F1
#
_entry.id   AF-A0A1D6HLV8-F1
#
_cell.length_a   1.000
_cell.length_b   1.000
_cell.length_c   1.000
_cell.angle_alpha   90.00
_cell.angle_beta   90.00
_cell.angle_gamma   90.00
#
_symmetry.space_group_name_H-M   'P 1'
#
loop_
_entity.id
_entity.type
_entity.pdbx_description
1 polymer ?
#
loop_
_entity_poly.entity_id
_entity_poly.type
_entity_poly.pdbx_seq_one_letter_code
_entity_poly.pdbx_strand_id
1 'polypeptide(L)'
;MPRPGAPAQFRRLFPPTRWACEFNTALTVPFFRWLVGPSEVEVGGLRQRSEVRIEKCRYLESSGCVGMCVNMCKVPTQDFFTNEFGLPLTMDPSTRFSKIRALVMSCAQQQQRLLQWGNS
;
A
#
# COMPACT_ATOMS: atom_id res chain seq x y z
N MET A 1 2.42 11.66 16.06
CA MET A 1 3.36 11.05 17.03
C MET A 1 2.80 9.69 17.41
N PRO A 2 3.44 8.59 17.01
CA PRO A 2 3.00 7.26 17.39
C PRO A 2 3.31 6.97 18.85
N ARG A 3 2.48 6.14 19.48
CA ARG A 3 2.65 5.71 20.87
C ARG A 3 3.89 4.79 20.96
N PRO A 4 4.86 5.04 21.86
CA PRO A 4 6.01 4.15 22.03
C PRO A 4 5.55 2.71 22.30
N GLY A 5 5.94 1.75 21.46
CA GLY A 5 5.63 0.32 21.61
C GLY A 5 4.48 -0.25 20.78
N ALA A 6 3.63 0.60 20.17
CA ALA A 6 2.58 0.15 19.26
C ALA A 6 3.08 -0.68 18.05
N PRO A 7 4.23 -0.34 17.40
CA PRO A 7 4.67 -1.07 16.20
C PRO A 7 5.05 -2.53 16.48
N ALA A 8 5.65 -2.83 17.64
CA ALA A 8 6.09 -4.18 17.99
C ALA A 8 4.90 -5.10 18.33
N GLN A 9 3.90 -4.58 19.05
CA GLN A 9 2.68 -5.31 19.38
C GLN A 9 1.83 -5.56 18.14
N PHE A 10 1.70 -4.56 17.28
CA PHE A 10 0.90 -4.65 16.06
C PHE A 10 1.52 -5.60 15.03
N ARG A 11 2.84 -5.56 14.83
CA ARG A 11 3.57 -6.54 13.98
C ARG A 11 3.47 -7.97 14.52
N ARG A 12 3.38 -8.15 15.84
CA ARG A 12 3.18 -9.47 16.46
C ARG A 12 1.75 -9.99 16.29
N LEU A 13 0.76 -9.09 16.32
CA LEU A 13 -0.65 -9.44 16.18
C LEU A 13 -1.07 -9.65 14.71
N PHE A 14 -0.46 -8.91 13.79
CA PHE A 14 -0.72 -8.96 12.36
C PHE A 14 0.55 -9.33 11.59
N PRO A 15 0.99 -10.60 11.65
CA PRO A 15 2.14 -11.05 10.88
C PRO A 15 1.86 -10.81 9.38
N PRO A 16 2.85 -10.31 8.61
CA PRO A 16 2.72 -10.16 7.17
C PRO A 16 2.62 -11.57 6.60
N THR A 17 1.41 -12.07 6.40
CA THR A 17 1.13 -13.35 5.74
C THR A 17 0.50 -13.08 4.39
N ARG A 18 0.58 -14.05 3.48
CA ARG A 18 -0.12 -13.97 2.19
C ARG A 18 -1.60 -13.63 2.38
N TRP A 19 -2.26 -14.32 3.32
CA TRP A 19 -3.66 -14.08 3.65
C TRP A 19 -3.91 -12.64 4.13
N ALA A 20 -3.07 -12.11 5.03
CA ALA A 20 -3.23 -10.73 5.50
C ALA A 20 -3.06 -9.69 4.39
N CYS A 21 -2.14 -9.94 3.43
CA CYS A 21 -1.95 -9.05 2.27
C CYS A 21 -3.16 -9.09 1.33
N GLU A 22 -3.65 -10.29 1.01
CA GLU A 22 -4.82 -10.46 0.13
C GLU A 22 -6.10 -9.91 0.78
N PHE A 23 -6.27 -10.11 2.09
CA PHE A 23 -7.40 -9.59 2.86
C PHE A 23 -7.40 -8.06 2.96
N ASN A 24 -6.25 -7.45 3.28
CA ASN A 24 -6.12 -5.98 3.27
C ASN A 24 -6.47 -5.42 1.89
N THR A 25 -5.93 -6.02 0.82
CA THR A 25 -6.19 -5.59 -0.55
C THR A 25 -7.69 -5.70 -0.90
N ALA A 26 -8.32 -6.82 -0.56
CA ALA A 26 -9.75 -7.04 -0.78
C ALA A 26 -10.64 -6.06 0.00
N LEU A 27 -10.26 -5.70 1.24
CA LEU A 27 -10.98 -4.68 2.03
C LEU A 27 -10.75 -3.26 1.53
N THR A 28 -9.54 -2.97 1.05
CA THR A 28 -9.18 -1.62 0.59
C THR A 28 -9.96 -1.22 -0.66
N VAL A 29 -10.28 -2.15 -1.57
CA VAL A 29 -11.05 -1.84 -2.79
C VAL A 29 -12.45 -1.22 -2.51
N PRO A 30 -13.35 -1.85 -1.73
CA PRO A 30 -14.65 -1.25 -1.45
C PRO A 30 -14.54 0.04 -0.63
N PHE A 31 -13.57 0.12 0.29
CA PHE A 31 -13.35 1.31 1.11
C PHE A 31 -12.87 2.50 0.27
N PHE A 32 -11.87 2.28 -0.59
CA PHE A 32 -11.30 3.31 -1.46
C PHE A 32 -12.23 3.67 -2.63
N ARG A 33 -13.15 2.80 -3.03
CA ARG A 33 -14.16 3.13 -4.05
C ARG A 33 -14.93 4.40 -3.72
N TRP A 34 -15.33 4.56 -2.46
CA TRP A 34 -16.04 5.76 -2.00
C TRP A 34 -15.11 6.98 -1.90
N LEU A 35 -13.89 6.79 -1.38
CA LEU A 35 -12.96 7.86 -1.08
C LEU A 35 -12.26 8.44 -2.32
N VAL A 36 -11.60 7.58 -3.10
CA VAL A 36 -10.75 7.97 -4.23
C VAL A 36 -11.36 7.64 -5.58
N GLY A 37 -12.24 6.64 -5.69
CA GLY A 37 -12.88 6.23 -6.94
C GLY A 37 -12.66 4.76 -7.29
N PRO A 38 -13.14 4.30 -8.46
CA PRO A 38 -13.12 2.89 -8.84
C PRO A 38 -11.71 2.30 -8.76
N SER A 39 -11.61 1.13 -8.12
CA SER A 39 -10.36 0.41 -7.90
C SER A 39 -10.55 -1.09 -8.09
N GLU A 40 -9.51 -1.75 -8.57
CA GLU A 40 -9.48 -3.19 -8.83
C GLU A 40 -8.30 -3.84 -8.12
N VAL A 41 -8.46 -5.10 -7.75
CA VAL A 41 -7.35 -5.91 -7.24
C VAL A 41 -6.58 -6.48 -8.41
N GLU A 42 -5.29 -6.18 -8.48
CA GLU A 42 -4.36 -6.80 -9.41
C GLU A 42 -3.57 -7.93 -8.74
N VAL A 43 -3.22 -8.92 -9.55
CA VAL A 43 -2.29 -9.97 -9.14
C VAL A 43 -0.88 -9.48 -9.43
N GLY A 44 -0.15 -9.11 -8.38
CA GLY A 44 1.26 -8.72 -8.49
C GLY A 44 2.14 -9.91 -8.88
N GLY A 45 3.38 -9.64 -9.33
CA GLY A 45 4.27 -10.61 -9.98
C GLY A 45 4.43 -11.99 -9.30
N LEU A 46 4.32 -12.08 -7.96
CA LEU A 46 4.37 -13.34 -7.21
C LEU A 46 3.04 -14.15 -7.17
N ARG A 47 2.10 -13.91 -8.09
CA ARG A 47 0.77 -14.54 -8.12
C ARG A 47 -0.06 -14.33 -6.83
N GLN A 48 0.12 -13.18 -6.18
CA GLN A 48 -0.64 -12.78 -4.99
C GLN A 48 -1.50 -11.56 -5.30
N ARG A 49 -2.73 -11.54 -4.75
CA ARG A 49 -3.68 -10.43 -4.87
C ARG A 49 -3.34 -9.31 -3.86
N SER A 50 -2.15 -8.73 -4.00
CA SER A 50 -1.62 -7.73 -3.06
C SER A 50 -1.46 -6.33 -3.68
N GLU A 51 -1.97 -6.14 -4.90
CA GLU A 51 -1.89 -4.88 -5.62
C GLU A 51 -3.29 -4.32 -5.84
N VAL A 52 -3.43 -3.00 -5.64
CA VAL A 52 -4.64 -2.24 -5.92
C VAL A 52 -4.34 -1.26 -7.04
N ARG A 53 -5.12 -1.33 -8.11
CA ARG A 53 -5.14 -0.31 -9.16
C ARG A 53 -6.38 0.55 -9.01
N ILE A 54 -6.19 1.82 -8.69
CA ILE A 54 -7.24 2.84 -8.77
C ILE A 54 -7.33 3.28 -10.23
N GLU A 55 -8.44 2.97 -10.88
CA GLU A 55 -8.65 3.27 -12.30
C GLU A 55 -8.81 4.76 -12.56
N LYS A 56 -9.46 5.45 -11.62
CA LYS A 56 -9.76 6.88 -11.72
C LYS A 56 -9.81 7.51 -10.34
N CYS A 57 -8.77 8.25 -9.98
CA CYS A 57 -8.68 8.96 -8.70
C CYS A 57 -9.30 10.36 -8.77
N ARG A 58 -10.33 10.61 -7.96
CA ARG A 58 -11.03 11.90 -7.83
C ARG A 58 -10.10 13.07 -7.52
N TYR A 59 -9.12 12.86 -6.63
CA TYR A 59 -8.20 13.92 -6.20
C TYR A 59 -7.15 14.23 -7.28
N LEU A 60 -6.68 13.21 -8.00
CA LEU A 60 -5.73 13.43 -9.10
C LEU A 60 -6.42 14.07 -10.31
N GLU A 61 -7.65 13.64 -10.60
CA GLU A 61 -8.45 14.22 -11.69
C GLU A 61 -8.82 15.68 -11.43
N SER A 62 -9.22 16.02 -10.20
CA SER A 62 -9.59 17.40 -9.85
C SER A 62 -8.39 18.33 -9.74
N SER A 63 -7.25 17.85 -9.23
CA SER A 63 -6.06 18.68 -9.03
C SER A 63 -5.16 18.79 -10.27
N GLY A 64 -5.19 17.79 -11.16
CA GLY A 64 -4.31 17.72 -12.32
C GLY A 64 -2.80 17.64 -11.99
N CYS A 65 -2.43 17.49 -10.72
CA CYS A 65 -1.04 17.58 -10.26
C CYS A 65 -0.62 16.33 -9.47
N VAL A 66 0.36 15.59 -10.00
CA VAL A 66 0.95 14.42 -9.31
C VAL A 66 1.46 14.79 -7.92
N GLY A 67 2.00 16.00 -7.77
CA GLY A 67 2.56 16.49 -6.50
C GLY A 67 1.55 16.48 -5.35
N MET A 68 0.27 16.73 -5.63
CA MET A 68 -0.77 16.65 -4.61
C MET A 68 -0.97 15.22 -4.13
N CYS A 69 -1.02 14.24 -5.04
CA CYS A 69 -1.10 12.82 -4.68
C CYS A 69 0.16 12.34 -3.95
N VAL A 70 1.34 12.84 -4.32
CA VAL A 70 2.59 12.48 -3.66
C VAL A 70 2.57 12.95 -2.20
N ASN A 71 2.24 14.21 -1.97
CA ASN A 71 2.39 14.83 -0.66
C ASN A 71 1.21 14.53 0.29
N MET A 72 0.00 14.36 -0.24
CA MET A 72 -1.19 14.11 0.58
C MET A 72 -1.49 12.64 0.79
N CYS A 73 -1.18 11.78 -0.17
CA CYS A 73 -1.57 10.36 -0.13
C CYS A 73 -0.33 9.45 -0.04
N LYS A 74 0.60 9.55 -0.98
CA LYS A 74 1.72 8.60 -1.11
C LYS A 74 2.67 8.65 0.08
N VAL A 75 3.25 9.81 0.38
CA VAL A 75 4.25 9.95 1.45
C VAL A 75 3.67 9.56 2.81
N PRO A 76 2.55 10.15 3.29
CA PRO A 76 2.03 9.82 4.61
C PRO A 76 1.51 8.38 4.71
N THR A 77 0.90 7.83 3.66
CA THR A 77 0.38 6.45 3.71
C THR A 77 1.52 5.42 3.69
N GLN A 78 2.54 5.61 2.84
CA GLN A 78 3.69 4.69 2.84
C GLN A 78 4.47 4.76 4.16
N ASP A 79 4.62 5.95 4.75
CA ASP A 79 5.26 6.12 6.05
C ASP A 79 4.48 5.37 7.15
N PHE A 80 3.16 5.56 7.22
CA PHE A 80 2.30 4.86 8.17
C PHE A 80 2.36 3.34 7.99
N PHE A 81 2.21 2.84 6.77
CA PHE A 81 2.23 1.39 6.53
C PHE A 81 3.61 0.78 6.83
N THR A 82 4.69 1.44 6.42
CA THR A 82 6.05 0.91 6.58
C THR A 82 6.52 1.00 8.04
N ASN A 83 6.38 2.17 8.66
CA ASN A 83 6.96 2.44 9.97
C ASN A 83 6.03 2.03 11.11
N GLU A 84 4.71 2.27 10.99
CA GLU A 84 3.74 1.92 12.04
C GLU A 84 3.21 0.50 11.89
N PHE A 85 2.66 0.18 10.72
CA PHE A 85 2.01 -1.11 10.46
C PHE A 85 3.03 -2.24 10.22
N GLY A 86 4.26 -1.89 9.82
CA GLY A 86 5.31 -2.85 9.49
C GLY A 86 5.11 -3.56 8.14
N LEU A 87 4.23 -3.03 7.29
CA LEU A 87 3.92 -3.56 5.96
C LEU A 87 4.51 -2.63 4.88
N PRO A 88 5.42 -3.10 4.03
CA PRO A 88 5.98 -2.31 2.96
C PRO A 88 4.89 -2.05 1.92
N LEU A 89 4.57 -0.78 1.74
CA LEU A 89 3.62 -0.30 0.75
C LEU A 89 4.36 0.60 -0.23
N THR A 90 4.14 0.41 -1.51
CA THR A 90 4.59 1.33 -2.57
C THR A 90 3.40 1.90 -3.30
N MET A 91 3.34 3.23 -3.41
CA MET A 91 2.30 3.92 -4.20
C MET A 91 2.92 4.68 -5.36
N ASP A 92 2.32 4.56 -6.55
CA ASP A 92 2.75 5.22 -7.78
C ASP A 92 1.58 5.95 -8.47
N PRO A 93 1.51 7.29 -8.37
CA PRO A 93 0.51 8.11 -9.04
C PRO A 93 0.93 8.50 -10.47
N SER A 94 0.00 8.42 -11.44
CA SER A 94 0.21 8.81 -12.84
C SER A 94 -0.83 9.80 -13.34
N THR A 95 -0.41 10.99 -13.80
CA THR A 95 -1.30 12.04 -14.36
C THR A 95 -1.94 11.66 -15.69
N ARG A 96 -1.25 10.87 -16.52
CA ARG A 96 -1.71 10.56 -17.89
C ARG A 96 -3.10 9.92 -17.93
N PHE A 97 -3.47 9.20 -16.86
CA PHE A 97 -4.73 8.47 -16.80
C PHE A 97 -5.49 8.68 -15.49
N SER A 98 -5.08 9.65 -14.65
CA SER A 98 -5.59 9.80 -13.27
C SER A 98 -5.57 8.48 -12.47
N LYS A 99 -4.61 7.59 -12.78
CA LYS A 99 -4.47 6.26 -12.20
C LYS A 99 -3.49 6.30 -11.03
N ILE A 100 -3.77 5.48 -10.02
CA ILE A 100 -2.84 5.26 -8.91
C ILE A 100 -2.68 3.75 -8.73
N ARG A 101 -1.43 3.30 -8.67
CA ARG A 101 -1.08 1.91 -8.37
C ARG A 101 -0.57 1.86 -6.93
N ALA A 102 -1.20 1.06 -6.08
CA ALA A 102 -0.77 0.83 -4.72
C ALA A 102 -0.42 -0.65 -4.57
N LEU A 103 0.86 -0.94 -4.39
CA LEU A 103 1.38 -2.28 -4.22
C LEU A 103 1.73 -2.47 -2.75
N VAL A 104 0.92 -3.27 -2.05
CA VAL A 104 1.35 -3.84 -0.77
C VAL A 104 2.37 -4.91 -1.14
N MET A 105 3.64 -4.64 -0.88
CA MET A 105 4.69 -5.62 -1.15
C MET A 105 4.39 -6.87 -0.34
N SER A 106 4.38 -8.00 -1.04
CA SER A 106 4.10 -9.31 -0.48
C SER A 106 4.97 -9.59 0.76
N CYS A 107 4.38 -10.25 1.74
CA CYS A 107 5.06 -11.04 2.78
C CYS A 107 6.32 -11.77 2.26
N ALA A 108 6.25 -12.41 1.08
CA ALA A 108 7.36 -13.17 0.51
C ALA A 108 8.51 -12.27 0.02
N GLN A 109 8.21 -11.03 -0.40
CA GLN A 109 9.22 -10.06 -0.87
C GLN A 109 9.85 -9.28 0.29
N GLN A 110 9.10 -9.02 1.36
CA GLN A 110 9.64 -8.49 2.61
C GLN A 110 10.57 -9.51 3.29
N GLN A 111 10.21 -10.79 3.30
CA GLN A 111 11.05 -11.86 3.83
C GLN A 111 12.32 -12.06 3.00
N GLN A 112 12.26 -11.94 1.68
CA GLN A 112 13.46 -11.94 0.82
C GLN A 112 14.36 -10.72 1.01
N ARG A 113 13.82 -9.51 1.19
CA ARG A 113 14.63 -8.31 1.53
C ARG A 113 15.25 -8.39 2.93
N LEU A 114 14.50 -8.91 3.90
CA LEU A 114 15.01 -9.14 5.26
C LEU A 114 16.09 -10.24 5.29
N LEU A 115 15.97 -11.29 4.47
CA LEU A 115 17.03 -12.29 4.28
C LEU A 115 18.29 -11.72 3.63
N GLN A 116 18.19 -10.69 2.78
CA GLN A 116 19.37 -10.00 2.22
C GLN A 116 20.04 -9.03 3.21
N TRP A 117 19.30 -8.41 4.12
CA TRP A 117 19.86 -7.59 5.21
C TRP A 117 20.48 -8.40 6.36
N GLY A 118 20.13 -9.68 6.50
CA GLY A 118 20.78 -10.60 7.46
C GLY A 118 22.13 -11.15 7.01
N ASN A 119 22.57 -10.82 5.79
CA ASN A 119 23.82 -11.26 5.16
C ASN A 119 24.70 -10.07 4.69
N SER A 120 24.50 -8.88 5.25
CA SER A 120 25.32 -7.68 5.01
C SER A 120 25.88 -7.11 6.31
#